data_AF-A0AA97PHC0-F1
#
_entry.id   AF-A0AA97PHC0-F1
#
_cell.length_a   1.000
_cell.length_b   1.000
_cell.length_c   1.000
_cell.angle_alpha   90.00
_cell.angle_beta   90.00
_cell.angle_gamma   90.00
#
_symmetry.space_group_name_H-M   'P 1'
#
loop_
_entity.id
_entity.type
_entity.pdbx_description
1 polymer ?
#
loop_
_entity_poly.entity_id
_entity_poly.type
_entity_poly.pdbx_seq_one_letter_code
_entity_poly.pdbx_strand_id
1 'polypeptide(L)'
;MLPSSQAHVRDSVAQIDANTWLIGTQNIIQKLQHDETPCENRPNQRCMWRNDSDGAYYMLYPAPFRLPKVSPLPAASSDSHVRQIHDAGDVSAVFKFGHSLILKVKIRSTFKQKGDSTAVLTQPYEHETLAFLSEQQLSFKVPRVLFHVQEGNKTFLLEPCMPGQTVNEAWWTMTPAEKDGVTTRVAAIVNELTAFRADTSPPGPPTTTGSTPGAKTRTRSARWARLKNIARPWWIRTKFAICGVMAAERVLKKGDGSLSVEIDHQYRKMIEQKLGEMGFPEVIDAYNKLHDLREEDWKKRRPWLR
;
A
#
# COMPACT_ATOMS: atom_id res chain seq x y z
N MET A 1 -21.92 14.12 16.59
CA MET A 1 -21.02 13.60 15.53
C MET A 1 -19.59 13.83 15.99
N LEU A 2 -18.77 12.78 16.08
CA LEU A 2 -17.35 12.95 16.38
C LEU A 2 -16.66 13.66 15.20
N PRO A 3 -15.79 14.64 15.43
CA PRO A 3 -15.04 15.27 14.36
C PRO A 3 -14.18 14.23 13.61
N SER A 4 -14.31 14.18 12.27
CA SER A 4 -13.65 13.23 11.35
C SER A 4 -12.14 13.06 11.57
N SER A 5 -11.47 14.10 12.08
CA SER A 5 -10.03 14.11 12.34
C SER A 5 -9.57 13.20 13.48
N GLN A 6 -10.50 12.65 14.28
CA GLN A 6 -10.18 11.76 15.41
C GLN A 6 -10.62 10.30 15.22
N ALA A 7 -11.41 9.98 14.20
CA ALA A 7 -11.81 8.59 13.96
C ALA A 7 -10.58 7.72 13.63
N HIS A 8 -10.51 6.51 14.16
CA HIS A 8 -9.39 5.61 13.89
C HIS A 8 -9.37 5.20 12.40
N VAL A 9 -8.21 4.82 11.85
CA VAL A 9 -8.11 4.32 10.45
C VAL A 9 -8.97 3.08 10.18
N ARG A 10 -9.30 2.35 11.24
CA ARG A 10 -10.13 1.12 11.19
C ARG A 10 -11.61 1.44 11.00
N ASP A 11 -12.04 2.62 11.43
CA ASP A 11 -13.43 3.10 11.30
C ASP A 11 -13.62 3.95 10.04
N SER A 12 -12.64 3.94 9.12
CA SER A 12 -12.65 4.78 7.93
C SER A 12 -13.51 4.22 6.79
N VAL A 13 -14.13 3.06 6.99
CA VAL A 13 -15.15 2.51 6.10
C VAL A 13 -16.36 2.13 6.94
N ALA A 14 -17.54 2.59 6.53
CA ALA A 14 -18.80 2.29 7.20
C ALA A 14 -19.85 1.83 6.18
N GLN A 15 -20.73 0.93 6.59
CA GLN A 15 -21.78 0.39 5.73
C GLN A 15 -22.99 1.33 5.71
N ILE A 16 -23.50 1.64 4.52
CA ILE A 16 -24.78 2.36 4.34
C ILE A 16 -25.91 1.35 4.14
N ASP A 17 -25.69 0.40 3.22
CA ASP A 17 -26.58 -0.73 2.93
C ASP A 17 -25.77 -1.94 2.42
N ALA A 18 -26.42 -2.97 1.87
CA ALA A 18 -25.75 -4.18 1.38
C ALA A 18 -24.74 -3.95 0.25
N ASN A 19 -24.92 -2.89 -0.55
CA ASN A 19 -24.14 -2.61 -1.76
C ASN A 19 -23.46 -1.23 -1.74
N THR A 20 -23.56 -0.49 -0.63
CA THR A 20 -23.08 0.89 -0.55
C THR A 20 -22.30 1.12 0.75
N TRP A 21 -21.12 1.74 0.63
CA TRP A 21 -20.21 2.00 1.74
C TRP A 21 -19.69 3.43 1.71
N LEU A 22 -19.66 4.08 2.87
CA LEU A 22 -19.03 5.37 3.09
C LEU A 22 -17.53 5.16 3.35
N ILE A 23 -16.68 5.96 2.71
CA ILE A 23 -15.23 5.99 2.89
C ILE A 23 -14.81 7.37 3.41
N GLY A 24 -14.22 7.39 4.59
CA GLY A 24 -13.96 8.63 5.32
C GLY A 24 -15.28 9.35 5.60
N THR A 25 -15.35 10.62 5.24
CA THR A 25 -16.61 11.39 5.27
C THR A 25 -17.01 11.98 3.93
N GLN A 26 -16.21 11.79 2.90
CA GLN A 26 -16.37 12.53 1.64
C GLN A 26 -16.74 11.67 0.43
N ASN A 27 -16.64 10.35 0.53
CA ASN A 27 -16.75 9.49 -0.65
C ASN A 27 -17.61 8.26 -0.37
N ILE A 28 -18.39 7.83 -1.36
CA ILE A 28 -19.21 6.62 -1.31
C ILE A 28 -18.78 5.68 -2.43
N ILE A 29 -18.55 4.41 -2.10
CA ILE A 29 -18.47 3.33 -3.09
C ILE A 29 -19.80 2.60 -3.12
N GLN A 30 -20.29 2.36 -4.34
CA GLN A 30 -21.46 1.54 -4.61
C GLN A 30 -21.08 0.39 -5.54
N LYS A 31 -21.50 -0.83 -5.20
CA LYS A 31 -21.48 -1.99 -6.10
C LYS A 31 -22.80 -2.03 -6.87
N LEU A 32 -22.72 -2.13 -8.19
CA LEU A 32 -23.85 -2.38 -9.08
C LEU A 32 -23.71 -3.78 -9.67
N GLN A 33 -24.84 -4.47 -9.83
CA GLN A 33 -24.87 -5.79 -10.47
C GLN A 33 -24.73 -5.67 -12.00
N HIS A 34 -24.45 -6.79 -12.67
CA HIS A 34 -24.20 -6.80 -14.12
C HIS A 34 -25.39 -6.31 -14.96
N ASP A 35 -26.61 -6.55 -14.50
CA ASP A 35 -27.87 -6.12 -15.12
C ASP A 35 -28.19 -4.64 -14.87
N GLU A 36 -27.50 -4.01 -13.92
CA GLU A 36 -27.64 -2.60 -13.63
C GLU A 36 -26.67 -1.78 -14.51
N THR A 37 -27.19 -1.18 -15.57
CA THR A 37 -26.41 -0.23 -16.38
C THR A 37 -25.99 0.98 -15.55
N PRO A 38 -24.69 1.34 -15.50
CA PRO A 38 -24.26 2.58 -14.88
C PRO A 38 -25.00 3.76 -15.53
N CYS A 39 -25.71 4.54 -14.72
CA CYS A 39 -26.40 5.71 -15.24
C CYS A 39 -25.37 6.81 -15.53
N GLU A 40 -24.89 6.89 -16.77
CA GLU A 40 -23.88 7.87 -17.22
C GLU A 40 -24.34 9.35 -17.05
N ASN A 41 -25.63 9.57 -16.79
CA ASN A 41 -26.23 10.90 -16.70
C ASN A 41 -26.02 11.62 -15.36
N ARG A 42 -25.30 11.05 -14.39
CA ARG A 42 -25.02 11.74 -13.11
C ARG A 42 -23.69 12.49 -13.18
N PRO A 43 -23.68 13.84 -13.12
CA PRO A 43 -22.50 14.67 -13.39
C PRO A 43 -21.32 14.53 -12.40
N ASN A 44 -21.42 13.67 -11.40
CA ASN A 44 -20.36 13.43 -10.40
C ASN A 44 -20.12 11.94 -10.12
N GLN A 45 -20.67 11.04 -10.96
CA GLN A 45 -20.49 9.60 -10.78
C GLN A 45 -19.35 9.13 -11.67
N ARG A 46 -18.32 8.52 -11.06
CA ARG A 46 -17.21 7.92 -11.81
C ARG A 46 -17.34 6.41 -11.78
N CYS A 47 -17.56 5.80 -12.94
CA CYS A 47 -17.33 4.35 -13.08
C CYS A 47 -15.84 4.11 -12.86
N MET A 48 -15.52 3.42 -11.77
CA MET A 48 -14.15 3.23 -11.36
C MET A 48 -13.56 1.93 -11.86
N TRP A 49 -14.39 0.87 -11.85
CA TRP A 49 -13.93 -0.47 -12.14
C TRP A 49 -15.10 -1.37 -12.55
N ARG A 50 -14.85 -2.22 -13.54
CA ARG A 50 -15.71 -3.36 -13.88
C ARG A 50 -14.97 -4.62 -13.45
N ASN A 51 -15.65 -5.47 -12.70
CA ASN A 51 -15.13 -6.77 -12.36
C ASN A 51 -15.37 -7.72 -13.54
N ASP A 52 -14.29 -8.17 -14.18
CA ASP A 52 -14.38 -9.04 -15.36
C ASP A 52 -14.95 -10.43 -15.05
N SER A 53 -14.91 -10.86 -13.78
CA SER A 53 -15.35 -12.21 -13.38
C SER A 53 -16.86 -12.35 -13.20
N ASP A 54 -17.51 -11.37 -12.57
CA ASP A 54 -18.96 -11.38 -12.30
C ASP A 54 -19.71 -10.27 -13.07
N GLY A 55 -18.98 -9.44 -13.82
CA GLY A 55 -19.54 -8.33 -14.58
C GLY A 55 -19.98 -7.13 -13.74
N ALA A 56 -19.83 -7.18 -12.41
CA ALA A 56 -20.28 -6.13 -11.50
C ALA A 56 -19.47 -4.83 -11.67
N TYR A 57 -20.11 -3.70 -11.41
CA TYR A 57 -19.48 -2.38 -11.48
C TYR A 57 -19.28 -1.79 -10.09
N TYR A 58 -18.19 -1.04 -9.93
CA TYR A 58 -17.97 -0.21 -8.76
C TYR A 58 -17.97 1.25 -9.18
N MET A 59 -18.86 2.01 -8.53
CA MET A 59 -19.03 3.43 -8.75
C MET A 59 -18.51 4.18 -7.53
N LEU A 60 -17.81 5.29 -7.77
CA LEU A 60 -17.42 6.23 -6.73
C LEU A 60 -18.06 7.57 -6.99
N TYR A 61 -18.60 8.17 -5.94
CA TYR A 61 -19.15 9.52 -5.99
C TYR A 61 -18.97 10.24 -4.65
N PRO A 62 -19.02 11.59 -4.65
CA PRO A 62 -18.96 12.37 -3.42
C PRO A 62 -20.12 12.03 -2.49
N ALA A 63 -19.85 11.98 -1.18
CA ALA A 63 -20.90 11.86 -0.17
C ALA A 63 -21.78 13.12 -0.16
N PRO A 64 -23.10 12.99 0.09
CA PRO A 64 -23.98 14.14 0.22
C PRO A 64 -23.61 14.97 1.46
N PHE A 65 -23.97 16.26 1.45
CA PHE A 65 -23.72 17.17 2.58
C PHE A 65 -24.29 16.65 3.90
N ARG A 66 -25.50 16.06 3.86
CA ARG A 66 -26.06 15.31 4.98
C ARG A 66 -25.68 13.85 4.82
N LEU A 67 -24.73 13.39 5.63
CA LEU A 67 -24.26 12.01 5.55
C LEU A 67 -25.40 11.03 5.79
N PRO A 68 -25.44 9.92 5.02
CA PRO A 68 -26.41 8.85 5.26
C PRO A 68 -26.20 8.24 6.65
N LYS A 69 -27.23 7.58 7.16
CA LYS A 69 -27.07 6.72 8.33
C LYS A 69 -26.13 5.58 7.96
N VAL A 70 -25.13 5.33 8.81
CA VAL A 70 -24.15 4.26 8.61
C VAL A 70 -24.12 3.33 9.81
N SER A 71 -23.73 2.09 9.57
CA SER A 71 -23.36 1.10 10.59
C SER A 71 -21.90 0.70 10.43
N PRO A 72 -21.26 0.17 11.49
CA PRO A 72 -19.96 -0.48 11.37
C PRO A 72 -20.00 -1.61 10.33
N LEU A 73 -18.83 -1.98 9.80
CA LEU A 73 -18.73 -3.16 8.96
C LEU A 73 -19.09 -4.44 9.76
N PRO A 74 -19.70 -5.45 9.12
CA PRO A 74 -19.91 -6.75 9.74
C PRO A 74 -18.59 -7.36 10.24
N ALA A 75 -18.67 -8.17 11.29
CA ALA A 75 -17.49 -8.85 11.83
C ALA A 75 -16.79 -9.70 10.74
N ALA A 76 -15.45 -9.74 10.79
CA ALA A 76 -14.59 -10.34 9.75
C ALA A 76 -14.84 -11.84 9.47
N SER A 77 -15.59 -12.54 10.34
CA SER A 77 -15.99 -13.94 10.15
C SER A 77 -17.22 -14.13 9.27
N SER A 78 -17.80 -13.05 8.74
CA SER A 78 -18.93 -13.11 7.82
C SER A 78 -18.46 -13.13 6.36
N ASP A 79 -19.24 -13.74 5.48
CA ASP A 79 -19.11 -13.63 4.01
C ASP A 79 -19.42 -12.21 3.49
N SER A 80 -19.14 -11.19 4.31
CA SER A 80 -19.32 -9.80 3.95
C SER A 80 -18.48 -9.46 2.73
N HIS A 81 -19.13 -8.81 1.77
CA HIS A 81 -18.47 -8.31 0.57
C HIS A 81 -17.35 -7.32 0.94
N VAL A 82 -17.50 -6.54 2.00
CA VAL A 82 -16.45 -5.63 2.47
C VAL A 82 -15.88 -6.08 3.79
N ARG A 83 -14.56 -6.23 3.83
CA ARG A 83 -13.84 -6.75 5.00
C ARG A 83 -12.52 -6.03 5.21
N GLN A 84 -12.20 -5.74 6.46
CA GLN A 84 -10.87 -5.27 6.85
C GLN A 84 -9.90 -6.46 6.82
N ILE A 85 -8.89 -6.39 5.97
CA ILE A 85 -7.88 -7.46 5.77
C ILE A 85 -6.53 -7.12 6.42
N HIS A 86 -6.36 -5.90 6.91
CA HIS A 86 -5.17 -5.48 7.64
C HIS A 86 -5.52 -4.37 8.64
N ASP A 87 -4.94 -4.46 9.84
CA ASP A 87 -4.99 -3.44 10.89
C ASP A 87 -3.58 -3.25 11.46
N ALA A 88 -3.01 -2.07 11.29
CA ALA A 88 -1.73 -1.68 11.89
C ALA A 88 -1.94 -0.70 13.05
N GLY A 89 -3.01 -0.88 13.83
CA GLY A 89 -3.42 0.06 14.87
C GLY A 89 -3.69 1.42 14.26
N ASP A 90 -3.26 2.49 14.94
CA ASP A 90 -3.56 3.86 14.52
C ASP A 90 -2.89 4.28 13.20
N VAL A 91 -1.99 3.48 12.61
CA VAL A 91 -1.17 3.95 11.48
C VAL A 91 -1.84 3.67 10.13
N SER A 92 -2.40 2.48 9.94
CA SER A 92 -3.02 2.11 8.67
C SER A 92 -4.01 0.97 8.79
N ALA A 93 -5.01 0.97 7.93
CA ALA A 93 -5.94 -0.14 7.74
C ALA A 93 -6.08 -0.44 6.24
N VAL A 94 -6.37 -1.70 5.90
CA VAL A 94 -6.66 -2.09 4.52
C VAL A 94 -7.98 -2.83 4.47
N PHE A 95 -8.84 -2.42 3.55
CA PHE A 95 -10.16 -2.99 3.30
C PHE A 95 -10.19 -3.61 1.92
N LYS A 96 -10.85 -4.76 1.81
CA LYS A 96 -11.07 -5.46 0.55
C LYS A 96 -12.56 -5.44 0.22
N PHE A 97 -12.89 -5.11 -1.03
CA PHE A 97 -14.26 -5.10 -1.56
C PHE A 97 -14.43 -6.27 -2.52
N GLY A 98 -14.93 -7.38 -2.01
CA GLY A 98 -15.08 -8.66 -2.70
C GLY A 98 -13.73 -9.21 -3.12
N HIS A 99 -13.62 -9.51 -4.40
CA HIS A 99 -12.36 -9.92 -5.04
C HIS A 99 -11.79 -8.83 -5.96
N SER A 100 -12.42 -7.65 -6.00
CA SER A 100 -12.21 -6.69 -7.09
C SER A 100 -11.35 -5.50 -6.69
N LEU A 101 -11.54 -4.93 -5.48
CA LEU A 101 -10.85 -3.71 -5.05
C LEU A 101 -10.20 -3.83 -3.67
N ILE A 102 -9.13 -3.06 -3.49
CA ILE A 102 -8.44 -2.83 -2.22
C ILE A 102 -8.42 -1.32 -1.93
N LEU A 103 -8.87 -0.95 -0.73
CA LEU A 103 -8.72 0.40 -0.18
C LEU A 103 -7.66 0.37 0.93
N LYS A 104 -6.60 1.16 0.77
CA LYS A 104 -5.60 1.41 1.79
C LYS A 104 -5.88 2.76 2.45
N VAL A 105 -5.95 2.77 3.77
CA VAL A 105 -6.10 3.99 4.58
C VAL A 105 -4.86 4.15 5.44
N LYS A 106 -4.22 5.32 5.42
CA LYS A 106 -3.02 5.60 6.21
C LYS A 106 -3.11 6.94 6.89
N ILE A 107 -2.72 7.01 8.17
CA ILE A 107 -2.43 8.29 8.83
C ILE A 107 -1.13 8.84 8.26
N ARG A 108 -1.20 10.10 7.88
CA ARG A 108 -0.06 10.92 7.53
C ARG A 108 0.71 11.22 8.79
N SER A 109 1.84 10.55 8.96
CA SER A 109 2.74 10.88 10.06
C SER A 109 3.29 12.28 9.85
N THR A 110 2.86 13.22 10.69
CA THR A 110 3.53 14.49 10.85
C THR A 110 4.61 14.29 11.91
N PHE A 111 5.73 13.66 11.55
CA PHE A 111 6.92 13.79 12.38
C PHE A 111 7.31 15.27 12.36
N LYS A 112 6.91 16.00 13.40
CA LYS A 112 7.57 17.26 13.74
C LYS A 112 8.97 16.85 14.18
N GLN A 113 9.98 17.06 13.33
CA GLN A 113 11.34 17.10 13.87
C GLN A 113 11.34 18.17 14.96
N LYS A 114 11.80 17.80 16.15
CA LYS A 114 11.86 18.66 17.32
C LYS A 114 12.83 19.80 16.97
N GLY A 115 12.32 20.92 16.47
CA GLY A 115 13.11 22.12 16.14
C GLY A 115 13.03 22.64 14.70
N ASP A 116 12.41 21.92 13.75
CA ASP A 116 12.25 22.41 12.37
C ASP A 116 10.76 22.43 11.97
N SER A 117 10.22 23.63 11.74
CA SER A 117 8.82 23.90 11.38
C SER A 117 8.43 23.29 10.04
N THR A 118 9.40 22.79 9.26
CA THR A 118 9.15 22.05 8.04
C THR A 118 8.88 20.59 8.38
N ALA A 119 7.62 20.27 8.68
CA ALA A 119 7.16 18.89 8.68
C ALA A 119 7.53 18.27 7.32
N VAL A 120 8.59 17.47 7.28
CA VAL A 120 9.00 16.74 6.08
C VAL A 120 7.93 15.67 5.90
N LEU A 121 6.90 16.05 5.15
CA LEU A 121 5.90 15.18 4.60
C LEU A 121 6.69 14.07 3.90
N THR A 122 6.57 12.84 4.39
CA THR A 122 7.27 11.68 3.85
C THR A 122 6.85 11.47 2.39
N GLN A 123 7.56 12.16 1.50
CA GLN A 123 7.47 12.05 0.06
C GLN A 123 8.45 10.96 -0.41
N PRO A 124 8.08 10.21 -1.45
CA PRO A 124 6.87 10.33 -2.27
C PRO A 124 5.61 9.70 -1.64
N TYR A 125 4.45 10.17 -2.09
CA TYR A 125 3.18 9.49 -1.79
C TYR A 125 3.06 8.23 -2.65
N GLU A 126 2.58 7.13 -2.07
CA GLU A 126 2.44 5.82 -2.73
C GLU A 126 1.72 5.91 -4.09
N HIS A 127 0.67 6.73 -4.18
CA HIS A 127 -0.08 6.91 -5.43
C HIS A 127 0.76 7.53 -6.56
N GLU A 128 1.70 8.43 -6.24
CA GLU A 128 2.58 9.03 -7.25
C GLU A 128 3.65 8.04 -7.70
N THR A 129 4.18 7.24 -6.78
CA THR A 129 5.10 6.15 -7.10
C THR A 129 4.45 5.11 -8.01
N LEU A 130 3.23 4.68 -7.70
CA LEU A 130 2.49 3.73 -8.53
C LEU A 130 2.17 4.30 -9.90
N ALA A 131 1.75 5.57 -9.97
CA ALA A 131 1.53 6.25 -11.25
C ALA A 131 2.81 6.29 -12.09
N PHE A 132 3.94 6.67 -11.49
CA PHE A 132 5.25 6.64 -12.15
C PHE A 132 5.60 5.25 -12.70
N LEU A 133 5.54 4.23 -11.85
CA LEU A 133 5.89 2.86 -12.21
C LEU A 133 4.97 2.28 -13.29
N SER A 134 3.69 2.66 -13.29
CA SER A 134 2.74 2.22 -14.31
C SER A 134 3.01 2.76 -15.70
N GLU A 135 3.77 3.85 -15.82
CA GLU A 135 4.22 4.41 -17.09
C GLU A 135 5.53 3.77 -17.60
N GLN A 136 6.17 2.90 -16.80
CA GLN A 136 7.42 2.25 -17.17
C GLN A 136 7.18 0.87 -17.82
N GLN A 137 8.10 0.45 -18.69
CA GLN A 137 8.12 -0.91 -19.22
C GLN A 137 8.77 -1.86 -18.20
N LEU A 138 8.00 -2.26 -17.19
CA LEU A 138 8.45 -3.17 -16.15
C LEU A 138 8.27 -4.63 -16.58
N SER A 139 9.18 -5.50 -16.13
CA SER A 139 9.05 -6.94 -16.33
C SER A 139 7.92 -7.56 -15.49
N PHE A 140 7.31 -6.79 -14.58
CA PHE A 140 6.25 -7.20 -13.68
C PHE A 140 5.13 -6.16 -13.62
N LYS A 141 3.94 -6.57 -13.17
CA LYS A 141 2.79 -5.68 -13.03
C LYS A 141 2.85 -4.92 -11.70
N VAL A 142 2.45 -3.65 -11.73
CA VAL A 142 2.24 -2.83 -10.54
C VAL A 142 0.75 -2.50 -10.37
N PRO A 143 0.26 -2.31 -9.13
CA PRO A 143 -1.11 -1.87 -8.90
C PRO A 143 -1.39 -0.54 -9.59
N ARG A 144 -2.54 -0.46 -10.27
CA ARG A 144 -3.04 0.79 -10.85
C ARG A 144 -3.81 1.57 -9.79
N VAL A 145 -3.52 2.85 -9.66
CA VAL A 145 -4.32 3.74 -8.80
C VAL A 145 -5.62 4.09 -9.52
N LEU A 146 -6.76 3.73 -8.94
CA LEU A 146 -8.07 4.14 -9.46
C LEU A 146 -8.54 5.45 -8.82
N PHE A 147 -8.28 5.61 -7.52
CA PHE A 147 -8.64 6.80 -6.76
C PHE A 147 -7.66 7.06 -5.63
N HIS A 148 -7.42 8.33 -5.37
CA HIS A 148 -6.66 8.81 -4.23
C HIS A 148 -7.25 10.12 -3.73
N VAL A 149 -7.43 10.24 -2.42
CA VAL A 149 -7.81 11.50 -1.77
C VAL A 149 -7.13 11.62 -0.41
N GLN A 150 -6.92 12.86 0.01
CA GLN A 150 -6.51 13.17 1.37
C GLN A 150 -7.68 13.83 2.10
N GLU A 151 -8.02 13.30 3.28
CA GLU A 151 -9.04 13.87 4.16
C GLU A 151 -8.43 14.09 5.55
N GLY A 152 -8.25 15.35 5.93
CA GLY A 152 -7.54 15.69 7.17
C GLY A 152 -6.11 15.12 7.20
N ASN A 153 -5.81 14.30 8.22
CA ASN A 153 -4.54 13.60 8.38
C ASN A 153 -4.55 12.19 7.75
N LYS A 154 -5.60 11.77 7.06
CA LYS A 154 -5.67 10.45 6.42
C LYS A 154 -5.47 10.55 4.92
N THR A 155 -4.90 9.51 4.37
CA THR A 155 -4.80 9.27 2.93
C THR A 155 -5.57 8.00 2.59
N PHE A 156 -6.34 8.06 1.52
CA PHE A 156 -7.14 6.97 0.99
C PHE A 156 -6.63 6.65 -0.40
N LEU A 157 -6.36 5.37 -0.66
CA LEU A 157 -5.84 4.88 -1.92
C LEU A 157 -6.62 3.63 -2.34
N LEU A 158 -7.32 3.71 -3.46
CA LEU A 158 -8.15 2.64 -3.99
C LEU A 158 -7.53 2.08 -5.28
N GLU A 159 -7.38 0.76 -5.32
CA GLU A 159 -6.68 0.00 -6.35
C GLU A 159 -7.48 -1.27 -6.70
N PRO A 160 -7.37 -1.83 -7.92
CA PRO A 160 -7.86 -3.17 -8.19
C PRO A 160 -7.06 -4.21 -7.41
N CYS A 161 -7.69 -5.31 -7.04
CA CYS A 161 -6.97 -6.49 -6.57
C CYS A 161 -6.04 -6.99 -7.67
N MET A 162 -4.78 -7.26 -7.31
CA MET A 162 -3.87 -7.97 -8.20
C MET A 162 -4.27 -9.45 -8.25
N PRO A 163 -4.39 -10.07 -9.43
CA PRO A 163 -4.69 -11.49 -9.54
C PRO A 163 -3.52 -12.32 -9.03
N GLY A 164 -3.84 -13.48 -8.46
CA GLY A 164 -2.87 -14.45 -7.94
C GLY A 164 -2.95 -14.63 -6.43
N GLN A 165 -1.98 -15.38 -5.90
CA GLN A 165 -1.79 -15.62 -4.47
C GLN A 165 -0.60 -14.82 -3.97
N THR A 166 -0.62 -14.43 -2.70
CA THR A 166 0.55 -13.84 -2.07
C THR A 166 1.63 -14.90 -1.88
N VAL A 167 2.91 -14.51 -1.93
CA VAL A 167 4.01 -15.43 -1.61
C VAL A 167 3.80 -16.05 -0.23
N ASN A 168 3.32 -15.27 0.73
CA ASN A 168 3.01 -15.73 2.09
C ASN A 168 2.06 -16.94 2.14
N GLU A 169 1.03 -16.95 1.29
CA GLU A 169 0.06 -18.05 1.20
C GLU A 169 0.67 -19.27 0.48
N ALA A 170 1.32 -19.04 -0.66
CA ALA A 170 1.82 -20.13 -1.51
C ALA A 170 3.13 -20.77 -1.02
N TRP A 171 3.90 -20.07 -0.17
CA TRP A 171 5.24 -20.47 0.27
C TRP A 171 5.30 -21.87 0.87
N TRP A 172 4.26 -22.25 1.62
CA TRP A 172 4.19 -23.49 2.38
C TRP A 172 4.02 -24.75 1.52
N THR A 173 3.54 -24.59 0.30
CA THR A 173 3.31 -25.69 -0.65
C THR A 173 4.33 -25.71 -1.78
N MET A 174 5.21 -24.71 -1.85
CA MET A 174 6.24 -24.63 -2.89
C MET A 174 7.35 -25.66 -2.67
N THR A 175 7.76 -26.30 -3.76
CA THR A 175 8.99 -27.08 -3.84
C THR A 175 10.22 -26.18 -3.66
N PRO A 176 11.39 -26.76 -3.32
CA PRO A 176 12.64 -25.98 -3.23
C PRO A 176 12.97 -25.22 -4.52
N ALA A 177 12.71 -25.81 -5.69
CA ALA A 177 12.94 -25.18 -6.98
C ALA A 177 12.00 -23.98 -7.22
N GLU A 178 10.73 -24.06 -6.83
CA GLU A 178 9.79 -22.94 -6.92
C GLU A 178 10.16 -21.80 -5.97
N LYS A 179 10.58 -22.13 -4.74
CA LYS A 179 11.09 -21.14 -3.77
C LYS A 179 12.31 -20.39 -4.32
N ASP A 180 13.25 -21.11 -4.95
CA ASP A 180 14.39 -20.50 -5.61
C ASP A 180 13.97 -19.62 -6.81
N GLY A 181 13.04 -20.10 -7.64
CA GLY A 181 12.50 -19.33 -8.75
C GLY A 181 11.84 -18.02 -8.32
N VAL A 182 10.97 -18.06 -7.29
CA VAL A 182 10.30 -16.87 -6.73
C VAL A 182 11.32 -15.90 -6.16
N THR A 183 12.28 -16.38 -5.37
CA THR A 183 13.26 -15.51 -4.71
C THR A 183 14.22 -14.88 -5.73
N THR A 184 14.63 -15.63 -6.75
CA THR A 184 15.37 -15.11 -7.92
C THR A 184 14.58 -14.03 -8.64
N ARG A 185 13.29 -14.27 -8.87
CA ARG A 185 12.43 -13.30 -9.55
C ARG A 185 12.28 -12.00 -8.76
N VAL A 186 12.09 -12.08 -7.45
CA VAL A 186 12.00 -10.90 -6.58
C VAL A 186 13.32 -10.12 -6.59
N ALA A 187 14.47 -10.81 -6.49
CA ALA A 187 15.77 -10.14 -6.54
C ALA A 187 16.00 -9.42 -7.88
N ALA A 188 15.61 -10.05 -9.00
CA ALA A 188 15.64 -9.43 -10.32
C ALA A 188 14.74 -8.19 -10.41
N ILE A 189 13.52 -8.23 -9.85
CA ILE A 189 12.60 -7.09 -9.76
C ILE A 189 13.23 -5.94 -8.96
N VAL A 190 13.85 -6.24 -7.83
CA VAL A 190 14.54 -5.24 -7.00
C VAL A 190 15.64 -4.57 -7.81
N ASN A 191 16.44 -5.34 -8.53
CA ASN A 191 17.50 -4.81 -9.38
C ASN A 191 16.97 -3.97 -10.55
N GLU A 192 15.91 -4.42 -11.22
CA GLU A 192 15.22 -3.64 -12.25
C GLU A 192 14.76 -2.27 -11.71
N LEU A 193 14.17 -2.25 -10.51
CA LEU A 193 13.75 -1.01 -9.87
C LEU A 193 14.91 -0.07 -9.53
N THR A 194 16.14 -0.58 -9.44
CA THR A 194 17.33 0.27 -9.21
C THR A 194 17.71 1.11 -10.42
N ALA A 195 17.23 0.80 -11.62
CA ALA A 195 17.49 1.58 -12.82
C ALA A 195 16.85 2.99 -12.76
N PHE A 196 15.80 3.17 -11.96
CA PHE A 196 15.09 4.44 -11.83
C PHE A 196 15.72 5.42 -10.81
N ARG A 197 17.02 5.27 -10.51
CA ARG A 197 17.76 6.22 -9.68
C ARG A 197 17.76 7.60 -10.35
N ALA A 198 17.45 8.66 -9.60
CA ALA A 198 17.78 10.01 -10.05
C ALA A 198 19.29 10.12 -10.21
N ASP A 199 19.76 10.54 -11.40
CA ASP A 199 21.11 11.03 -11.57
C ASP A 199 21.34 12.14 -10.56
N THR A 200 22.18 11.88 -9.56
CA THR A 200 22.81 12.91 -8.76
C THR A 200 23.92 13.53 -9.58
N SER A 201 23.57 14.13 -10.72
CA SER A 201 24.49 15.08 -11.33
C SER A 201 24.59 16.25 -10.36
N PRO A 202 25.79 16.62 -9.88
CA PRO A 202 25.95 17.84 -9.10
C PRO A 202 25.38 19.01 -9.93
N PRO A 203 24.70 19.99 -9.30
CA PRO A 203 24.26 21.16 -10.02
C PRO A 203 25.49 21.78 -10.69
N GLY A 204 25.49 21.79 -12.03
CA GLY A 204 26.50 22.52 -12.78
C GLY A 204 26.51 23.98 -12.29
N PRO A 205 27.66 24.66 -12.36
CA PRO A 205 27.76 26.06 -11.94
C PRO A 205 26.68 26.88 -12.66
N PRO A 206 26.05 27.83 -11.97
CA PRO A 206 24.97 28.63 -12.56
C PRO A 206 25.52 29.42 -13.75
N THR A 207 25.18 29.00 -14.96
CA THR A 207 25.34 29.84 -16.15
C THR A 207 24.27 30.93 -16.08
N THR A 208 24.72 32.13 -15.73
CA THR A 208 23.91 33.34 -15.69
C THR A 208 23.57 33.78 -17.12
N THR A 209 22.42 33.37 -17.64
CA THR A 209 21.80 34.01 -18.80
C THR A 209 20.40 34.46 -18.41
N GLY A 210 20.23 35.77 -18.32
CA GLY A 210 18.97 36.40 -17.93
C GLY A 210 17.87 36.21 -18.97
N SER A 211 16.65 35.90 -18.51
CA SER A 211 15.44 35.99 -19.34
C SER A 211 14.19 36.14 -18.46
N THR A 212 13.48 37.23 -18.73
CA THR A 212 12.09 37.70 -18.52
C THR A 212 11.06 36.80 -17.80
N PRO A 213 10.15 37.38 -16.97
CA PRO A 213 9.12 36.64 -16.26
C PRO A 213 7.89 36.37 -17.14
N GLY A 214 7.73 35.12 -17.57
CA GLY A 214 6.50 34.58 -18.19
C GLY A 214 5.94 33.44 -17.35
N ALA A 215 4.61 33.38 -17.24
CA ALA A 215 3.83 32.47 -16.39
C ALA A 215 4.35 31.01 -16.41
N LYS A 216 4.74 30.50 -15.24
CA LYS A 216 5.23 29.12 -15.08
C LYS A 216 4.07 28.13 -15.06
N THR A 217 3.70 27.63 -16.23
CA THR A 217 3.07 26.31 -16.35
C THR A 217 4.05 25.29 -15.76
N ARG A 218 3.73 24.73 -14.60
CA ARG A 218 4.56 23.74 -13.91
C ARG A 218 4.54 22.44 -14.73
N THR A 219 5.42 22.34 -15.72
CA THR A 219 5.52 21.23 -16.68
C THR A 219 5.64 19.87 -15.99
N ARG A 220 4.97 18.82 -16.51
CA ARG A 220 5.06 17.41 -16.05
C ARG A 220 6.49 17.00 -15.70
N SER A 221 7.49 17.46 -16.47
CA SER A 221 8.93 17.28 -16.24
C SER A 221 9.41 17.60 -14.80
N ALA A 222 8.95 18.70 -14.19
CA ALA A 222 9.37 19.11 -12.84
C ALA A 222 8.76 18.24 -11.72
N ARG A 223 7.60 17.62 -11.99
CA ARG A 223 6.98 16.64 -11.07
C ARG A 223 7.75 15.32 -11.13
N TRP A 224 8.15 14.88 -12.32
CA TRP A 224 8.96 13.68 -12.52
C TRP A 224 10.37 13.79 -11.92
N ALA A 225 11.00 14.96 -11.94
CA ALA A 225 12.30 15.17 -11.30
C ALA A 225 12.27 14.90 -9.78
N ARG A 226 11.15 15.14 -9.09
CA ARG A 226 10.97 14.75 -7.69
C ARG A 226 10.73 13.26 -7.53
N LEU A 227 10.02 12.64 -8.48
CA LEU A 227 9.70 11.21 -8.45
C LEU A 227 10.88 10.31 -8.89
N LYS A 228 11.87 10.84 -9.60
CA LYS A 228 13.14 10.13 -9.83
C LYS A 228 13.93 9.91 -8.52
N ASN A 229 13.63 10.65 -7.45
CA ASN A 229 14.24 10.44 -6.12
C ASN A 229 13.62 9.26 -5.33
N ILE A 230 12.66 8.54 -5.89
CA ILE A 230 11.87 7.52 -5.16
C ILE A 230 12.61 6.20 -5.00
N ALA A 231 13.33 5.75 -6.03
CA ALA A 231 14.09 4.52 -6.01
C ALA A 231 15.55 4.80 -5.62
N ARG A 232 15.77 5.54 -4.53
CA ARG A 232 17.11 5.58 -3.93
C ARG A 232 17.47 4.15 -3.50
N PRO A 233 18.74 3.72 -3.62
CA PRO A 233 19.22 2.50 -2.96
C PRO A 233 18.81 2.44 -1.48
N TRP A 234 18.66 3.61 -0.85
CA TRP A 234 18.10 3.78 0.48
C TRP A 234 16.69 3.20 0.68
N TRP A 235 15.79 3.23 -0.31
CA TRP A 235 14.48 2.59 -0.21
C TRP A 235 14.61 1.06 -0.17
N ILE A 236 15.45 0.47 -1.03
CA ILE A 236 15.72 -0.97 -1.03
C ILE A 236 16.32 -1.36 0.32
N ARG A 237 17.32 -0.62 0.78
CA ARG A 237 17.92 -0.77 2.11
C ARG A 237 16.86 -0.71 3.21
N THR A 238 16.01 0.31 3.22
CA THR A 238 14.99 0.49 4.27
C THR A 238 13.90 -0.57 4.19
N LYS A 239 13.40 -0.91 3.00
CA LYS A 239 12.32 -1.89 2.87
C LYS A 239 12.81 -3.30 3.09
N PHE A 240 13.92 -3.72 2.50
CA PHE A 240 14.38 -5.10 2.66
C PHE A 240 15.13 -5.31 3.99
N ALA A 241 15.84 -4.32 4.55
CA ALA A 241 16.42 -4.47 5.88
C ALA A 241 15.39 -4.28 7.02
N ILE A 242 14.36 -3.44 6.83
CA ILE A 242 13.44 -3.04 7.91
C ILE A 242 12.02 -3.59 7.71
N CYS A 243 11.62 -4.20 6.60
CA CYS A 243 10.24 -4.73 6.49
C CYS A 243 10.13 -6.08 7.21
N GLY A 244 9.30 -6.14 8.26
CA GLY A 244 8.98 -7.40 8.94
C GLY A 244 8.16 -8.37 8.08
N VAL A 245 7.48 -7.87 7.04
CA VAL A 245 6.56 -8.64 6.16
C VAL A 245 7.30 -9.47 5.11
N MET A 246 8.50 -9.94 5.44
CA MET A 246 9.30 -10.82 4.57
C MET A 246 9.48 -12.21 5.16
N ALA A 247 9.00 -12.46 6.37
CA ALA A 247 8.83 -13.83 6.84
C ALA A 247 7.51 -14.38 6.27
N ALA A 248 7.51 -15.66 5.87
CA ALA A 248 6.26 -16.32 5.53
C ALA A 248 5.58 -16.71 6.85
N GLU A 249 4.39 -16.20 7.10
CA GLU A 249 3.61 -16.44 8.31
C GLU A 249 2.30 -17.14 7.96
N ARG A 250 1.93 -18.18 8.71
CA ARG A 250 0.57 -18.75 8.65
C ARG A 250 -0.01 -18.94 10.04
N VAL A 251 -1.31 -18.71 10.15
CA VAL A 251 -2.06 -19.01 11.37
C VAL A 251 -2.64 -20.41 11.24
N LEU A 252 -2.27 -21.30 12.15
CA LEU A 252 -2.77 -22.65 12.26
C LEU A 252 -3.72 -22.77 13.44
N LYS A 253 -4.81 -23.53 13.27
CA LYS A 253 -5.68 -23.93 14.36
C LYS A 253 -5.20 -25.28 14.89
N LYS A 254 -4.85 -25.33 16.17
CA LYS A 254 -4.47 -26.55 16.88
C LYS A 254 -5.69 -27.41 17.20
N GLY A 255 -5.45 -28.68 17.56
CA GLY A 255 -6.51 -29.64 17.89
C GLY A 255 -7.38 -29.23 19.09
N ASP A 256 -6.86 -28.39 19.99
CA ASP A 256 -7.58 -27.80 21.13
C ASP A 256 -8.38 -26.53 20.77
N GLY A 257 -8.38 -26.13 19.50
CA GLY A 257 -9.02 -24.92 19.01
C GLY A 257 -8.21 -23.63 19.18
N SER A 258 -7.05 -23.68 19.84
CA SER A 258 -6.15 -22.54 19.95
C SER A 258 -5.50 -22.19 18.61
N LEU A 259 -5.13 -20.92 18.44
CA LEU A 259 -4.41 -20.44 17.25
C LEU A 259 -2.91 -20.37 17.54
N SER A 260 -2.09 -20.87 16.61
CA SER A 260 -0.64 -20.67 16.62
C SER A 260 -0.18 -20.02 15.33
N VAL A 261 0.82 -19.15 15.42
CA VAL A 261 1.47 -18.55 14.25
C VAL A 261 2.73 -19.33 13.97
N GLU A 262 2.84 -19.90 12.78
CA GLU A 262 4.07 -20.50 12.27
C GLU A 262 4.78 -19.49 11.36
N ILE A 263 6.08 -19.32 11.55
CA ILE A 263 6.90 -18.36 10.83
C ILE A 263 8.05 -19.11 10.16
N ASP A 264 8.13 -19.03 8.84
CA ASP A 264 9.26 -19.54 8.05
C ASP A 264 10.13 -18.38 7.56
N HIS A 265 11.35 -18.33 8.11
CA HIS A 265 12.37 -17.34 7.76
C HIS A 265 13.13 -17.67 6.47
N GLN A 266 12.91 -18.84 5.87
CA GLN A 266 13.61 -19.27 4.66
C GLN A 266 13.39 -18.28 3.51
N TYR A 267 12.16 -17.78 3.31
CA TYR A 267 11.87 -16.82 2.24
C TYR A 267 12.78 -15.60 2.31
N ARG A 268 12.83 -14.99 3.50
CA ARG A 268 13.71 -13.83 3.74
C ARG A 268 15.19 -14.18 3.52
N LYS A 269 15.68 -15.27 4.12
CA LYS A 269 17.11 -15.68 4.00
C LYS A 269 17.52 -15.82 2.53
N MET A 270 16.67 -16.42 1.71
CA MET A 270 16.93 -16.59 0.28
C MET A 270 16.95 -15.24 -0.47
N ILE A 271 16.02 -14.33 -0.16
CA ILE A 271 16.02 -12.97 -0.74
C ILE A 271 17.28 -12.21 -0.35
N GLU A 272 17.66 -12.24 0.91
CA GLU A 272 18.84 -11.55 1.44
C GLU A 272 20.14 -12.04 0.79
N GLN A 273 20.30 -13.36 0.69
CA GLN A 273 21.45 -13.95 0.01
C GLN A 273 21.54 -13.46 -1.44
N LYS A 274 20.44 -13.55 -2.20
CA LYS A 274 20.41 -13.11 -3.61
C LYS A 274 20.68 -11.60 -3.74
N LEU A 275 20.13 -10.77 -2.85
CA LEU A 275 20.43 -9.34 -2.85
C LEU A 275 21.90 -9.05 -2.51
N GLY A 276 22.49 -9.81 -1.58
CA GLY A 276 23.91 -9.74 -1.25
C GLY A 276 24.80 -10.07 -2.46
N GLU A 277 24.49 -11.16 -3.16
CA GLU A 277 25.15 -11.58 -4.41
C GLU A 277 25.04 -10.52 -5.53
N MET A 278 23.97 -9.71 -5.51
CA MET A 278 23.73 -8.61 -6.45
C MET A 278 24.39 -7.27 -6.04
N GLY A 279 25.21 -7.26 -5.00
CA GLY A 279 25.93 -6.05 -4.55
C GLY A 279 25.18 -5.21 -3.51
N PHE A 280 24.26 -5.81 -2.76
CA PHE A 280 23.61 -5.21 -1.59
C PHE A 280 23.92 -5.97 -0.29
N PRO A 281 25.21 -6.21 0.05
CA PRO A 281 25.59 -6.99 1.23
C PRO A 281 25.06 -6.39 2.54
N GLU A 282 24.86 -5.07 2.60
CA GLU A 282 24.37 -4.37 3.78
C GLU A 282 22.94 -4.75 4.19
N VAL A 283 22.16 -5.34 3.29
CA VAL A 283 20.78 -5.79 3.59
C VAL A 283 20.81 -6.93 4.60
N ILE A 284 21.79 -7.83 4.49
CA ILE A 284 21.97 -8.97 5.40
C ILE A 284 22.30 -8.46 6.81
N ASP A 285 23.32 -7.61 6.91
CA ASP A 285 23.82 -7.09 8.20
C ASP A 285 22.76 -6.25 8.93
N ALA A 286 22.06 -5.38 8.20
CA ALA A 286 21.06 -4.50 8.76
C ALA A 286 19.83 -5.27 9.25
N TYR A 287 19.43 -6.35 8.57
CA TYR A 287 18.32 -7.17 9.03
C TYR A 287 18.67 -7.94 10.30
N ASN A 288 19.79 -8.67 10.34
CA ASN A 288 20.16 -9.46 11.51
C ASN A 288 20.12 -8.61 12.78
N LYS A 289 20.68 -7.40 12.70
CA LYS A 289 20.64 -6.42 13.80
C LYS A 289 19.21 -5.99 14.18
N LEU A 290 18.31 -5.79 13.22
CA LEU A 290 16.94 -5.34 13.47
C LEU A 290 16.00 -6.47 13.87
N HIS A 291 16.27 -7.69 13.43
CA HIS A 291 15.50 -8.89 13.75
C HIS A 291 15.53 -9.14 15.25
N ASP A 292 16.73 -9.19 15.83
CA ASP A 292 16.92 -9.46 17.26
C ASP A 292 16.19 -8.41 18.12
N LEU A 293 16.37 -7.13 17.79
CA LEU A 293 15.68 -6.01 18.47
C LEU A 293 14.15 -6.12 18.37
N ARG A 294 13.63 -6.60 17.24
CA ARG A 294 12.18 -6.75 17.04
C ARG A 294 11.61 -7.97 17.68
N GLU A 295 12.32 -9.09 17.64
CA GLU A 295 11.88 -10.30 18.29
C GLU A 295 11.76 -10.06 19.80
N GLU A 296 12.73 -9.35 20.39
CA GLU A 296 12.67 -8.88 21.77
C GLU A 296 11.46 -7.97 22.05
N ASP A 297 11.26 -6.91 21.25
CA ASP A 297 10.11 -5.99 21.42
C ASP A 297 8.76 -6.69 21.17
N TRP A 298 8.69 -7.59 20.18
CA TRP A 298 7.52 -8.38 19.85
C TRP A 298 7.13 -9.31 20.99
N LYS A 299 8.11 -10.03 21.57
CA LYS A 299 7.94 -10.88 22.76
C LYS A 299 7.55 -10.06 23.98
N LYS A 300 8.11 -8.85 24.13
CA LYS A 300 7.81 -7.94 25.25
C LYS A 300 6.37 -7.40 25.18
N ARG A 301 5.86 -7.10 23.98
CA ARG A 301 4.50 -6.59 23.77
C ARG A 301 3.42 -7.67 23.85
N ARG A 302 3.78 -8.95 23.79
CA ARG A 302 2.84 -10.09 23.83
C ARG A 302 3.24 -11.13 24.88
N PRO A 303 3.26 -10.75 26.18
CA PRO A 303 3.66 -11.67 27.25
C PRO A 303 2.78 -12.92 27.33
N TRP A 304 1.55 -12.88 26.80
CA TRP A 304 0.61 -13.99 26.75
C TRP A 304 0.87 -15.04 25.65
N LEU A 305 1.86 -14.82 24.77
CA LEU A 305 2.29 -15.80 23.77
C LEU A 305 3.46 -16.68 24.25
N ARG A 306 3.89 -16.54 25.50
CA ARG A 306 4.92 -17.38 26.13
C ARG A 306 4.34 -18.67 26.67
#